data_AF-A0A522JCB3-F1
#
_entry.id   AF-A0A522JCB3-F1
#
_cell.length_a   1.000
_cell.length_b   1.000
_cell.length_c   1.000
_cell.angle_alpha   90.00
_cell.angle_beta   90.00
_cell.angle_gamma   90.00
#
_symmetry.space_group_name_H-M   'P 1'
#
loop_
_entity.id
_entity.type
_entity.pdbx_description
1 polymer ?
#
loop_
_entity_poly.entity_id
_entity_poly.type
_entity_poly.pdbx_seq_one_letter_code
_entity_poly.pdbx_strand_id
1 'polypeptide(L)'
;MTIRSEGVAARTLNRIALGAAFADAHRRTWAILQDLAPSQWQVRYDPGINPPLWEYAHIAWFTEHWVLRHPRRGNAGRMSATLPSILPDADRLFDS
;
A
#
# COMPACT_ATOMS: atom_id res chain seq x y z
N MET A 1 -0.96 -2.37 22.07
CA MET A 1 -1.51 -3.37 21.13
C MET A 1 -0.58 -3.37 19.92
N THR A 2 0.16 -4.47 19.69
CA THR A 2 1.27 -4.51 18.73
C THR A 2 0.72 -4.74 17.32
N ILE A 3 1.18 -3.99 16.31
CA ILE A 3 0.70 -4.02 14.90
C ILE A 3 0.46 -5.44 14.34
N ARG A 4 1.25 -6.44 14.79
CA ARG A 4 1.06 -7.86 14.41
C ARG A 4 -0.29 -8.45 14.81
N SER A 5 -0.90 -8.05 15.92
CA SER A 5 -2.21 -8.59 16.34
C SER A 5 -3.37 -8.03 15.52
N GLU A 6 -3.26 -6.79 15.05
CA GLU A 6 -4.31 -6.13 14.25
C GLU A 6 -4.42 -6.75 12.86
N GLY A 7 -3.29 -7.01 12.19
CA GLY A 7 -3.29 -7.62 10.85
C GLY A 7 -3.88 -9.04 10.83
N VAL A 8 -3.64 -9.83 11.88
CA VAL A 8 -4.22 -11.18 12.01
C VAL A 8 -5.73 -11.08 12.27
N ALA A 9 -6.16 -10.18 13.16
CA ALA A 9 -7.57 -9.96 13.45
C ALA A 9 -8.36 -9.49 12.20
N ALA A 10 -7.72 -8.65 11.37
CA ALA A 10 -8.32 -8.11 10.15
C ALA A 10 -8.82 -9.19 9.17
N ARG A 11 -8.23 -10.40 9.20
CA ARG A 11 -8.60 -11.52 8.33
C ARG A 11 -10.02 -12.05 8.58
N THR A 12 -10.62 -11.71 9.73
CA THR A 12 -11.95 -12.19 10.15
C THR A 12 -13.01 -11.09 10.13
N LEU A 13 -12.65 -9.87 9.73
CA LEU A 13 -13.57 -8.75 9.69
C LEU A 13 -14.60 -8.90 8.56
N ASN A 14 -15.83 -8.46 8.83
CA ASN A 14 -16.82 -8.28 7.78
C ASN A 14 -16.45 -7.09 6.87
N ARG A 15 -17.16 -6.94 5.74
CA ARG A 15 -16.90 -5.90 4.74
C ARG A 15 -16.81 -4.48 5.34
N ILE A 16 -17.74 -4.12 6.22
CA ILE A 16 -17.82 -2.77 6.79
C ILE A 16 -16.64 -2.51 7.71
N ALA A 17 -16.36 -3.46 8.60
CA ALA A 17 -15.25 -3.35 9.55
C ALA A 17 -13.89 -3.39 8.83
N LEU A 18 -13.75 -4.18 7.77
CA LEU A 18 -12.54 -4.22 6.95
C LEU A 18 -12.32 -2.87 6.24
N GLY A 19 -13.38 -2.29 5.66
CA GLY A 19 -13.30 -0.96 5.05
C GLY A 19 -12.88 0.13 6.06
N ALA A 20 -13.43 0.09 7.27
CA ALA A 20 -13.03 0.99 8.35
C ALA A 20 -11.56 0.79 8.75
N ALA A 21 -11.08 -0.45 8.82
CA ALA A 21 -9.68 -0.76 9.12
C ALA A 21 -8.72 -0.25 8.03
N PHE A 22 -9.08 -0.36 6.74
CA PHE A 22 -8.30 0.23 5.65
C PHE A 22 -8.21 1.76 5.75
N ALA A 23 -9.34 2.42 5.99
CA ALA A 23 -9.38 3.87 6.17
C ALA A 23 -8.55 4.31 7.38
N ASP A 24 -8.59 3.54 8.47
CA ASP A 24 -7.79 3.81 9.66
C ASP A 24 -6.29 3.62 9.45
N ALA A 25 -5.88 2.54 8.78
CA ALA A 25 -4.49 2.32 8.40
C ALA A 25 -3.98 3.47 7.52
N HIS A 26 -4.76 3.92 6.54
CA HIS A 26 -4.40 5.07 5.72
C HIS A 26 -4.25 6.35 6.54
N ARG A 27 -5.18 6.66 7.45
CA ARG A 27 -5.08 7.82 8.35
C ARG A 27 -3.82 7.77 9.21
N ARG A 28 -3.47 6.60 9.77
CA ARG A 28 -2.26 6.43 10.58
C ARG A 28 -0.99 6.64 9.76
N THR A 29 -0.93 6.08 8.55
CA THR A 29 0.20 6.31 7.62
C THR A 29 0.32 7.78 7.25
N TRP A 30 -0.80 8.43 6.89
CA TRP A 30 -0.78 9.85 6.53
C TRP A 30 -0.40 10.74 7.71
N ALA A 31 -0.84 10.42 8.93
CA ALA A 31 -0.49 11.18 10.13
C ALA A 31 1.02 11.22 10.42
N ILE A 32 1.78 10.22 9.95
CA ILE A 32 3.26 10.19 10.06
C ILE A 32 3.90 11.14 9.03
N LEU A 33 3.27 11.31 7.88
CA LEU A 33 3.87 11.95 6.70
C LEU A 33 3.37 13.38 6.46
N GLN A 34 2.18 13.73 6.93
CA GLN A 34 1.48 14.96 6.54
C GLN A 34 2.20 16.25 6.97
N ASP A 35 2.98 16.19 8.05
CA ASP A 35 3.70 17.36 8.59
C ASP A 35 5.10 17.54 7.98
N LEU A 36 5.50 16.65 7.06
CA LEU A 36 6.79 16.75 6.38
C LEU A 36 6.78 17.84 5.32
N ALA A 37 7.68 18.81 5.45
CA ALA A 37 7.97 19.76 4.39
C ALA A 37 8.55 19.05 3.15
N PRO A 38 8.40 19.58 1.92
CA PRO A 38 8.90 18.95 0.70
C PRO A 38 10.37 18.52 0.74
N SER A 39 11.24 19.26 1.43
CA SER A 39 12.64 18.90 1.62
C SER A 39 12.85 17.68 2.50
N GLN A 40 11.94 17.39 3.44
CA GLN A 40 12.00 16.24 4.35
C GLN A 40 11.54 14.93 3.68
N TRP A 41 10.83 15.02 2.54
CA TRP A 41 10.54 13.87 1.69
C TRP A 41 11.77 13.38 0.93
N GLN A 42 12.77 14.24 0.75
CA GLN A 42 14.00 13.96 0.02
C GLN A 42 15.10 13.55 1.01
N VAL A 43 15.30 12.25 1.17
CA VAL A 43 16.35 11.70 2.06
C VAL A 43 17.57 11.25 1.24
N ARG A 44 18.74 11.22 1.89
CA ARG A 44 19.93 10.60 1.29
C ARG A 44 19.64 9.12 1.01
N TYR A 45 20.07 8.64 -0.14
CA TYR A 45 20.04 7.22 -0.45
C TYR A 45 20.91 6.42 0.52
N ASP A 46 20.32 5.38 1.12
CA ASP A 46 21.00 4.39 1.94
C ASP A 46 20.61 3.00 1.42
N PRO A 47 21.58 2.14 1.03
CA PRO A 47 21.28 0.79 0.57
C PRO A 47 20.41 0.01 1.56
N GLY A 48 19.28 -0.49 1.07
CA GLY A 48 18.32 -1.26 1.88
C GLY A 48 17.24 -0.42 2.57
N ILE A 49 17.25 0.90 2.42
CA ILE A 49 16.20 1.79 2.91
C ILE A 49 15.51 2.46 1.73
N ASN A 50 14.20 2.25 1.62
CA ASN A 50 13.40 2.94 0.63
C ASN A 50 13.12 4.39 1.09
N PRO A 51 13.19 5.38 0.19
CA PRO A 51 12.84 6.76 0.52
C PRO A 51 11.36 6.90 0.95
N PRO A 52 11.01 7.83 1.86
CA PRO A 52 9.63 8.02 2.33
C PRO A 52 8.61 8.24 1.22
N LEU A 53 8.98 9.00 0.18
CA LEU A 53 8.11 9.21 -0.98
C LEU A 53 7.84 7.92 -1.75
N TRP A 54 8.86 7.08 -1.91
CA TRP A 54 8.70 5.78 -2.56
C TRP A 54 7.82 4.86 -1.73
N GLU A 55 8.04 4.77 -0.41
CA GLU A 55 7.23 3.93 0.48
C GLU A 55 5.75 4.31 0.46
N TYR A 56 5.45 5.61 0.50
CA TYR A 56 4.07 6.07 0.44
C TYR A 56 3.41 5.78 -0.92
N ALA A 57 4.14 5.98 -2.01
CA ALA A 57 3.67 5.63 -3.35
C ALA A 57 3.46 4.12 -3.51
N HIS A 58 4.35 3.30 -2.93
CA HIS A 58 4.23 1.84 -2.91
C HIS A 58 2.98 1.38 -2.15
N ILE A 59 2.67 1.97 -0.98
CA ILE A 59 1.42 1.68 -0.23
C ILE A 59 0.17 2.04 -1.06
N ALA A 60 0.19 3.19 -1.74
CA ALA A 60 -0.90 3.62 -2.60
C ALA A 60 -1.09 2.65 -3.78
N TRP A 61 0.01 2.30 -4.47
CA TRP A 61 0.01 1.31 -5.54
C TRP A 61 -0.48 -0.06 -5.07
N PHE A 62 -0.07 -0.52 -3.88
CA PHE A 62 -0.49 -1.81 -3.34
C PHE A 62 -2.01 -1.85 -3.12
N THR A 63 -2.57 -0.79 -2.54
CA THR A 63 -4.02 -0.67 -2.35
C THR A 63 -4.74 -0.68 -3.70
N GLU A 64 -4.22 0.08 -4.67
CA GLU A 64 -4.76 0.12 -6.03
C GLU A 64 -4.73 -1.27 -6.69
N HIS A 65 -3.56 -1.91 -6.74
CA HIS A 65 -3.34 -3.21 -7.40
C HIS A 65 -4.24 -4.30 -6.84
N TRP A 66 -4.31 -4.41 -5.51
CA TRP A 66 -4.98 -5.54 -4.87
C TRP A 66 -6.47 -5.32 -4.60
N VAL A 67 -6.92 -4.06 -4.53
CA VAL A 67 -8.33 -3.74 -4.22
C VAL A 67 -9.06 -3.17 -5.43
N LEU A 68 -8.48 -2.16 -6.09
CA LEU A 68 -9.17 -1.40 -7.12
C LEU A 68 -9.05 -2.03 -8.51
N ARG A 69 -7.98 -2.78 -8.78
CA ARG A 69 -7.76 -3.41 -10.09
C ARG A 69 -8.28 -4.84 -10.22
N HIS A 70 -9.17 -5.25 -9.30
CA HIS A 70 -9.89 -6.52 -9.32
C HIS A 70 -9.01 -7.73 -9.68
N PRO A 71 -7.96 -8.01 -8.88
CA PRO A 71 -7.01 -9.07 -9.23
C PRO A 71 -7.70 -10.42 -9.31
N ARG A 72 -7.35 -11.21 -10.33
CA ARG A 72 -7.91 -12.55 -10.56
C ARG A 72 -6.81 -13.59 -10.62
N ARG A 73 -7.19 -14.81 -10.23
CA ARG A 73 -6.30 -15.97 -10.31
C ARG A 73 -6.28 -16.49 -11.75
N GLY A 74 -5.11 -16.49 -12.37
CA GLY A 74 -4.91 -17.12 -13.68
C GLY A 74 -4.79 -18.64 -13.60
N ASN A 75 -4.68 -19.30 -14.76
CA ASN A 75 -4.59 -20.76 -14.85
C ASN A 75 -3.39 -21.36 -14.08
N ALA A 76 -2.26 -20.65 -14.05
CA ALA A 76 -1.08 -21.03 -13.27
C ALA A 76 -1.20 -20.74 -11.76
N GLY A 77 -2.36 -20.26 -11.31
CA GLY A 77 -2.62 -19.98 -9.89
C GLY A 77 -2.09 -18.65 -9.37
N ARG A 78 -1.37 -17.87 -10.19
CA ARG A 78 -0.89 -16.52 -9.87
C ARG A 78 -2.05 -15.52 -9.91
N MET A 79 -2.10 -14.63 -8.92
CA MET A 79 -3.00 -13.48 -8.94
C MET A 79 -2.41 -12.37 -9.79
N SER A 80 -3.23 -11.73 -10.61
CA SER A 80 -2.82 -10.58 -11.42
C SER A 80 -3.95 -9.56 -11.49
N ALA A 81 -3.61 -8.27 -11.35
CA ALA A 81 -4.52 -7.16 -11.61
C ALA A 81 -5.14 -7.28 -13.02
N THR A 82 -6.41 -6.89 -13.15
CA THR A 82 -7.15 -6.97 -14.43
C THR A 82 -7.32 -5.61 -15.12
N LEU A 83 -7.01 -4.54 -14.39
CA LEU A 83 -7.01 -3.17 -14.90
C LEU A 83 -5.57 -2.63 -14.92
N PRO A 84 -5.25 -1.68 -15.82
CA PRO A 84 -3.95 -1.01 -15.84
C PRO A 84 -3.75 -0.14 -14.60
N SER A 85 -2.50 0.24 -14.34
CA SER A 85 -2.19 1.23 -13.32
C SER A 85 -2.70 2.62 -13.65
N ILE A 86 -3.18 3.34 -12.62
CA ILE A 86 -3.56 4.75 -12.72
C ILE A 86 -2.34 5.60 -13.05
N LEU A 87 -1.23 5.37 -12.33
CA LEU A 87 0.05 6.01 -12.63
C LEU A 87 0.80 5.16 -13.67
N PRO A 88 1.28 5.73 -14.81
CA PRO A 88 2.12 5.01 -15.75
C PRO A 88 3.36 4.41 -15.09
N ASP A 89 3.77 3.22 -15.55
CA ASP A 89 4.93 2.47 -15.04
C ASP A 89 4.90 2.07 -13.56
N ALA A 90 3.79 2.30 -12.84
CA ALA A 90 3.73 2.04 -11.41
C ALA A 90 3.99 0.57 -11.06
N ASP A 91 3.52 -0.37 -11.89
CA ASP A 91 3.81 -1.80 -11.70
C ASP A 91 5.30 -2.09 -11.76
N ARG A 92 6.04 -1.46 -12.68
CA ARG A 92 7.50 -1.60 -12.78
C ARG A 92 8.23 -0.93 -11.62
N LEU A 93 7.69 0.18 -11.11
CA LEU A 93 8.33 1.00 -10.08
C LEU A 93 8.10 0.47 -8.66
N PHE A 94 6.99 -0.23 -8.42
CA PHE A 94 6.53 -0.59 -7.08
C PHE A 94 6.28 -2.09 -6.85
N ASP A 95 6.27 -2.96 -7.88
CA ASP A 95 6.19 -4.42 -7.67
C ASP A 95 7.56 -4.96 -7.22
N SER A 96 7.81 -4.94 -5.90
CA SER A 96 9.06 -5.34 -5.24
C SER A 96 8.90 -6.57 -4.35
#